data_AF-A0A4Q2XGK0-F1
#
_entry.id   AF-A0A4Q2XGK0-F1
#
_cell.length_a   1.000
_cell.length_b   1.000
_cell.length_c   1.000
_cell.angle_alpha   90.00
_cell.angle_beta   90.00
_cell.angle_gamma   90.00
#
_symmetry.space_group_name_H-M   'P 1'
#
loop_
_entity.id
_entity.type
_entity.pdbx_description
1 polymer ?
#
loop_
_entity_poly.entity_id
_entity_poly.type
_entity_poly.pdbx_seq_one_letter_code
_entity_poly.pdbx_strand_id
1 'polypeptide(L)' 'MRSLIKHVLKRTEPTDDLHVAGWVRTRRDSRAFSFLELNDGTCLGSLQIIADAGIPGYEDIAKMSTG' A
#
# COMPACT_ATOMS: atom_id res chain seq x y z
N MET A 1 13.30 6.45 -6.38
CA MET A 1 12.38 7.42 -7.03
C MET A 1 10.95 6.98 -6.76
N ARG A 2 10.02 7.88 -6.43
CA ARG A 2 8.61 7.54 -6.17
C ARG A 2 7.86 7.22 -7.47
N SER A 3 7.13 6.10 -7.50
CA SER A 3 6.20 5.74 -8.57
C SER A 3 4.78 6.21 -8.25
N LEU A 4 4.04 6.64 -9.27
CA LEU A 4 2.62 7.00 -9.15
C LEU A 4 1.75 5.74 -9.30
N ILE A 5 0.72 5.62 -8.48
CA ILE A 5 -0.17 4.45 -8.47
C ILE A 5 -0.86 4.26 -9.82
N LYS A 6 -1.26 5.34 -10.51
CA LYS A 6 -1.81 5.24 -11.88
C LYS A 6 -0.90 4.55 -12.89
N HIS A 7 0.43 4.57 -12.68
CA HIS A 7 1.39 3.88 -13.54
C HIS A 7 1.61 2.45 -13.07
N VAL A 8 1.67 2.23 -11.75
CA VAL A 8 1.79 0.90 -11.15
C VAL A 8 0.62 0.02 -11.58
N LEU A 9 -0.62 0.51 -11.49
CA LEU A 9 -1.83 -0.23 -11.87
C LEU A 9 -1.92 -0.58 -13.37
N LYS A 10 -1.11 0.06 -14.22
CA LYS A 10 -1.05 -0.24 -15.66
C LYS A 10 0.05 -1.23 -16.04
N ARG A 11 0.90 -1.64 -15.09
CA ARG A 11 1.95 -2.62 -15.36
C ARG A 11 1.35 -4.01 -15.52
N THR A 12 1.91 -4.76 -16.46
CA THR A 12 1.56 -6.15 -16.72
C THR A 12 2.62 -7.13 -16.22
N GLU A 13 3.77 -6.62 -15.77
CA GLU A 13 4.90 -7.41 -15.29
C GLU A 13 5.20 -7.09 -13.82
N PRO A 14 5.68 -8.08 -13.05
CA PRO A 14 6.07 -7.89 -11.65
C PRO A 14 7.29 -6.96 -11.53
N THR A 15 7.51 -6.42 -10.34
CA THR A 15 8.66 -5.55 -10.03
C THR A 15 9.08 -5.81 -8.59
N ASP A 16 10.39 -6.03 -8.38
CA ASP A 16 10.92 -6.42 -7.07
C ASP A 16 11.02 -5.25 -6.08
N ASP A 17 11.34 -4.05 -6.57
CA ASP A 17 11.48 -2.84 -5.73
C ASP A 17 10.58 -1.71 -6.25
N LEU A 18 9.67 -1.27 -5.40
CA LEU A 18 8.68 -0.25 -5.73
C LEU A 18 8.43 0.67 -4.53
N HIS A 19 8.78 1.95 -4.71
CA HIS A 19 8.43 3.00 -3.76
C HIS A 19 7.17 3.75 -4.23
N VAL A 20 6.07 3.61 -3.49
CA VAL A 20 4.83 4.40 -3.64
C VAL A 20 4.54 5.18 -2.36
N ALA A 21 3.79 6.28 -2.47
CA ALA A 21 3.33 7.04 -1.31
C ALA A 21 1.97 7.67 -1.59
N GLY A 22 1.09 7.66 -0.60
CA GLY A 22 -0.28 8.14 -0.69
C GLY A 22 -0.98 8.08 0.66
N TRP A 23 -2.31 8.09 0.64
CA TRP A 23 -3.16 8.00 1.81
C TRP A 23 -3.82 6.62 1.90
N VAL A 24 -3.85 6.06 3.11
CA VAL A 24 -4.54 4.81 3.39
C VAL A 24 -6.04 5.07 3.37
N ARG A 25 -6.75 4.45 2.44
CA ARG A 25 -8.20 4.55 2.29
C ARG A 25 -8.92 3.56 3.19
N THR A 26 -8.41 2.35 3.24
CA THR A 26 -8.89 1.29 4.13
C THR A 26 -7.71 0.53 4.71
N ARG A 27 -7.87 0.08 5.96
CA ARG A 27 -6.97 -0.86 6.64
C ARG A 27 -7.81 -1.98 7.23
N ARG A 28 -7.40 -3.22 6.99
CA ARG A 28 -7.99 -4.40 7.64
C ARG A 28 -6.88 -5.26 8.21
N ASP A 29 -6.90 -5.41 9.52
CA ASP A 29 -5.86 -6.13 10.26
C ASP A 29 -6.28 -7.59 10.50
N SER A 30 -5.30 -8.49 10.42
CA SER A 30 -5.39 -9.90 10.84
C SER A 30 -4.28 -10.20 11.85
N ARG A 31 -4.22 -11.43 12.37
CA ARG A 31 -3.14 -11.84 13.29
C ARG A 31 -1.77 -11.90 12.62
N ALA A 32 -1.72 -12.28 11.35
CA ALA A 32 -0.47 -12.56 10.64
C ALA A 32 -0.08 -11.48 9.63
N PHE A 33 -1.03 -10.65 9.18
CA PHE A 33 -0.81 -9.63 8.15
C PHE A 33 -1.91 -8.58 8.17
N SER A 34 -1.68 -7.45 7.50
CA SER A 34 -2.66 -6.40 7.27
C SER A 34 -2.87 -6.16 5.78
N PHE A 35 -4.12 -5.88 5.41
CA PHE A 35 -4.47 -5.34 4.11
C PHE A 35 -4.58 -3.82 4.19
N LEU A 36 -3.94 -3.13 3.26
CA LEU A 36 -4.03 -1.68 3.09
C LEU A 36 -4.50 -1.37 1.68
N GLU A 37 -5.43 -0.44 1.53
CA GLU A 37 -5.71 0.19 0.25
C GLU A 37 -5.08 1.58 0.24
N LEU A 38 -4.10 1.80 -0.64
CA LEU A 38 -3.38 3.06 -0.78
C LEU A 38 -3.86 3.81 -2.03
N ASN A 39 -4.16 5.09 -1.89
CA ASN A 39 -4.47 5.96 -3.02
C ASN A 39 -3.57 7.20 -2.99
N ASP A 40 -3.07 7.65 -4.14
CA ASP A 40 -2.18 8.82 -4.26
C ASP A 40 -2.82 10.00 -5.01
N GLY A 41 -4.13 9.93 -5.29
CA GLY A 41 -4.89 10.94 -6.03
C GLY A 41 -4.64 10.98 -7.53
N THR A 42 -3.77 10.12 -8.08
CA THR A 42 -3.40 10.18 -9.50
C THR A 42 -4.40 9.47 -10.43
N CYS A 43 -5.27 8.63 -9.87
CA CYS A 43 -6.40 7.99 -10.54
C CYS A 43 -7.48 7.59 -9.52
N LEU A 44 -8.63 7.13 -10.01
CA LEU A 44 -9.73 6.61 -9.17
C LEU A 44 -9.40 5.27 -8.50
N GLY A 45 -8.43 4.50 -9.03
CA GLY A 45 -8.03 3.22 -8.47
C GLY A 45 -7.10 3.34 -7.27
N SER A 46 -7.12 2.34 -6.39
CA SER A 46 -6.22 2.20 -5.23
C SER A 46 -5.32 0.98 -5.39
N LEU A 47 -4.12 1.04 -4.84
CA LEU A 47 -3.20 -0.10 -4.77
C LEU A 47 -3.51 -0.91 -3.50
N GLN A 48 -3.74 -2.22 -3.65
CA GLN A 48 -3.83 -3.12 -2.52
C GLN A 48 -2.42 -3.57 -2.09
N ILE A 49 -2.15 -3.45 -0.80
CA ILE A 49 -0.88 -3.84 -0.18
C ILE A 49 -1.21 -4.89 0.89
N ILE A 50 -0.45 -5.99 0.88
CA ILE A 50 -0.48 -7.01 1.93
C ILE A 50 0.86 -6.89 2.67
N ALA A 51 0.79 -6.51 3.94
CA ALA A 51 1.96 -6.40 4.80
C ALA A 51 1.97 -7.55 5.80
N ASP A 52 3.04 -8.35 5.81
CA ASP A 52 3.23 -9.42 6.79
C ASP A 52 3.68 -8.86 8.13
N ALA A 53 3.24 -9.47 9.24
CA ALA A 53 3.57 -9.02 10.60
C ALA A 53 5.07 -9.07 10.94
N GLY A 54 5.87 -9.84 10.19
CA GLY A 54 7.31 -9.98 10.40
C GLY A 54 8.19 -8.92 9.71
N ILE A 55 7.62 -8.01 8.91
CA ILE A 55 8.43 -6.99 8.20
C ILE A 55 8.88 -5.87 9.14
N PRO A 56 10.05 -5.25 8.91
CA PRO A 56 10.47 -4.06 9.64
C PRO A 56 9.44 -2.93 9.54
N GLY A 57 9.08 -2.33 10.67
CA GLY A 57 8.13 -1.21 10.73
C GLY A 57 6.65 -1.60 10.67
N TYR A 58 6.32 -2.89 10.77
CA TYR A 58 4.93 -3.35 10.81
C TYR A 58 4.10 -2.70 11.93
N GLU A 59 4.73 -2.41 13.07
CA GLU A 59 4.12 -1.74 14.22
C GLU A 59 3.54 -0.35 13.89
N ASP A 60 4.02 0.29 12.82
CA ASP A 60 3.51 1.58 12.37
C ASP A 60 2.20 1.44 11.61
N ILE A 61 1.92 0.27 11.01
CA ILE A 61 0.67 0.01 10.30
C ILE A 61 -0.53 0.16 11.23
N ALA A 62 -0.43 -0.32 12.47
CA ALA A 62 -1.47 -0.19 13.49
C ALA A 62 -1.77 1.28 13.88
N LYS A 63 -0.83 2.19 13.64
CA LYS A 63 -0.95 3.63 13.94
C LYS A 63 -1.53 4.44 12.78
N MET A 64 -1.59 3.87 11.58
CA MET A 64 -2.12 4.56 10.39
C MET A 64 -3.61 4.86 10.55
N SER A 65 -4.02 6.10 10.33
CA SER A 65 -5.43 6.46 10.19
C SER A 65 -5.87 6.36 8.72
N THR A 66 -7.18 6.25 8.51
CA THR A 66 -7.76 6.35 7.17
C THR A 66 -8.03 7.81 6.82
N GLY A 67 -7.71 8.24 5.59
CA GLY A 67 -7.86 9.63 5.14
C GLY A 67 -7.87 9.78 3.64
#